data_AF-A0A4S9XN22-F1
#
_entry.id   AF-A0A4S9XN22-F1
#
_cell.length_a   1.000
_cell.length_b   1.000
_cell.length_c   1.000
_cell.angle_alpha   90.00
_cell.angle_beta   90.00
_cell.angle_gamma   90.00
#
_symmetry.space_group_name_H-M   'P 1'
#
loop_
_entity.id
_entity.type
_entity.pdbx_description
1 polymer ?
#
loop_
_entity_poly.entity_id
_entity_poly.type
_entity_poly.pdbx_seq_one_letter_code
_entity_poly.pdbx_strand_id
1 'polypeptide(L)'
;MTSLLSALFDATPRPGLQPVPNTKPLTFEAAVLPPIIYFLALLFLPPPPPQSFDTLAVKLLRNALALLAGVLFFRLPLAYHVPQSIGLNYQLALVGLYGGCRVLDAFFISPYGFGHIPRRVRYKHISRAHTPMPVEADNEPQANAKGGAKAGDDEQPVSDTVSDAVQHARRGSLADSYFVLEKKLSDLSEMKPVYELATSEEGWPHNFFDRASWALELETSMRGLGFTWTTADVRHTRKTWLPTAKNRLHSILFHVGPVLAVCFVIIRTTYVRYLEGAPQAKFGVHTEDLFDSRLPLWLQLLLTAALGAFLMAAFSVAHSMAAIMLSPLAPSPLAFFPPLYSTRIWDIKSVRGFWSYGWHRLFARLFLVYGVWPGEWLERKLTGKRSDEPADIGKVLGGFISSAFVHSFAVRSVLGGEWSRALGEAKFFAANGFAVVLEEGIRRQVMSWRKKRGLPLEMWYDSWIGRIWWIAVLLFSGRNFARGWVNAGLVREMAGK
;
A
#
# COMPACT_ATOMS: atom_id res chain seq x y z
N MET A 1 -27.10 -19.04 -10.38
CA MET A 1 -26.42 -19.27 -9.07
C MET A 1 -25.66 -20.61 -9.02
N THR A 2 -26.22 -21.70 -9.54
CA THR A 2 -25.56 -23.04 -9.58
C THR A 2 -24.25 -23.07 -10.40
N SER A 3 -24.14 -22.31 -11.49
CA SER A 3 -22.90 -22.23 -12.30
C SER A 3 -21.75 -21.46 -11.62
N LEU A 4 -22.08 -20.51 -10.74
CA LEU A 4 -21.09 -19.64 -10.08
C LEU A 4 -20.51 -20.32 -8.84
N LEU A 5 -21.35 -21.07 -8.11
CA LEU A 5 -20.91 -21.95 -7.02
C LEU A 5 -20.08 -23.12 -7.54
N SER A 6 -20.49 -23.77 -8.64
CA SER A 6 -19.68 -24.85 -9.24
C SER A 6 -18.32 -24.34 -9.74
N ALA A 7 -18.26 -23.14 -10.34
CA ALA A 7 -16.99 -22.51 -10.70
C ALA A 7 -16.12 -22.17 -9.47
N LEU A 8 -16.71 -21.76 -8.35
CA LEU A 8 -15.97 -21.47 -7.10
C LEU A 8 -15.35 -22.73 -6.47
N PHE A 9 -15.95 -23.90 -6.66
CA PHE A 9 -15.44 -25.18 -6.16
C PHE A 9 -14.71 -26.01 -7.23
N ASP A 10 -14.61 -25.50 -8.45
CA ASP A 10 -13.87 -26.15 -9.53
C ASP A 10 -12.37 -26.05 -9.26
N ALA A 11 -11.80 -27.21 -8.89
CA ALA A 11 -10.38 -27.38 -8.63
C ALA A 11 -9.52 -27.41 -9.89
N THR A 12 -10.13 -27.46 -11.08
CA THR A 12 -9.36 -27.49 -12.33
C THR A 12 -8.72 -26.13 -12.58
N PRO A 13 -7.38 -26.08 -12.77
CA PRO A 13 -6.71 -24.82 -13.10
C PRO A 13 -7.22 -24.28 -14.43
N ARG A 14 -7.54 -22.97 -14.45
CA ARG A 14 -7.92 -22.31 -15.70
C ARG A 14 -6.80 -22.39 -16.74
N PRO A 15 -7.14 -22.36 -18.04
CA PRO A 15 -6.14 -22.30 -19.09
C PRO A 15 -5.15 -21.14 -18.91
N GLY A 16 -3.85 -21.43 -19.01
CA GLY A 16 -2.76 -20.47 -18.82
C GLY A 16 -2.22 -20.38 -17.40
N LEU A 17 -2.95 -20.83 -16.38
CA LEU A 17 -2.43 -20.89 -15.01
C LEU A 17 -1.38 -22.00 -14.89
N GLN A 18 -0.18 -21.63 -14.40
CA GLN A 18 0.90 -22.57 -14.08
C GLN A 18 1.13 -22.56 -12.58
N PRO A 19 0.38 -23.37 -11.79
CA PRO A 19 0.53 -23.37 -10.34
C PRO A 19 1.90 -23.93 -9.96
N VAL A 20 2.40 -23.50 -8.79
CA VAL A 20 3.63 -24.06 -8.23
C VAL A 20 3.45 -25.57 -8.00
N PRO A 21 4.41 -26.43 -8.38
CA PRO A 21 4.33 -27.87 -8.18
C PRO A 21 3.96 -28.24 -6.73
N ASN A 22 3.12 -29.25 -6.59
CA ASN A 22 2.65 -29.79 -5.29
C ASN A 22 1.78 -28.83 -4.46
N THR A 23 1.38 -27.67 -5.00
CA THR A 23 0.36 -26.83 -4.34
C THR A 23 -1.04 -27.39 -4.52
N LYS A 24 -1.92 -27.06 -3.59
CA LYS A 24 -3.32 -27.49 -3.56
C LYS A 24 -4.26 -26.30 -3.84
N PRO A 25 -5.48 -26.54 -4.34
CA PRO A 25 -6.50 -25.49 -4.38
C PRO A 25 -6.69 -24.85 -3.00
N LEU A 26 -6.78 -23.52 -2.96
CA LEU A 26 -6.98 -22.75 -1.73
C LEU A 26 -8.32 -23.14 -1.09
N THR A 27 -8.25 -23.63 0.14
CA THR A 27 -9.45 -23.93 0.94
C THR A 27 -9.91 -22.69 1.70
N PHE A 28 -11.20 -22.63 2.04
CA PHE A 28 -11.74 -21.56 2.87
C PHE A 28 -11.02 -21.46 4.22
N GLU A 29 -10.76 -22.61 4.85
CA GLU A 29 -9.99 -22.68 6.10
C GLU A 29 -8.60 -22.06 5.95
N ALA A 30 -7.85 -22.43 4.91
CA ALA A 30 -6.52 -21.88 4.67
C ALA A 30 -6.54 -20.38 4.43
N ALA A 31 -7.59 -19.86 3.77
CA ALA A 31 -7.74 -18.43 3.51
C ALA A 31 -8.04 -17.60 4.77
N VAL A 32 -8.80 -18.16 5.71
CA VAL A 32 -9.35 -17.43 6.87
C VAL A 32 -8.54 -17.64 8.16
N LEU A 33 -7.85 -18.78 8.30
CA LEU A 33 -7.10 -19.10 9.51
C LEU A 33 -5.93 -18.12 9.81
N PRO A 34 -5.07 -17.75 8.84
CA PRO A 34 -3.99 -16.78 9.10
C PRO A 34 -4.49 -15.42 9.66
N PRO A 35 -5.48 -14.73 9.06
CA PRO A 35 -5.99 -13.48 9.61
C PRO A 35 -6.65 -13.67 10.98
N ILE A 36 -7.45 -14.74 11.19
CA ILE A 36 -8.04 -15.00 12.52
C ILE A 36 -6.95 -15.14 13.60
N ILE A 37 -5.90 -15.93 13.36
CA ILE A 37 -4.84 -16.12 14.36
C ILE A 37 -4.04 -14.83 14.56
N TYR A 38 -3.85 -14.04 13.50
CA TYR A 38 -3.24 -12.72 13.61
C TYR A 38 -4.08 -11.77 14.46
N PHE A 39 -5.39 -11.69 14.23
CA PHE A 39 -6.33 -10.94 15.05
C PHE A 39 -6.25 -11.37 16.52
N LEU A 40 -6.26 -12.68 16.80
CA LEU A 40 -6.12 -13.20 18.16
C LEU A 40 -4.78 -12.81 18.80
N ALA A 41 -3.69 -12.82 18.04
CA ALA A 41 -2.40 -12.32 18.53
C ALA A 41 -2.46 -10.81 18.83
N LEU A 42 -3.13 -10.02 17.98
CA LEU A 42 -3.28 -8.57 18.12
C LEU A 42 -4.12 -8.19 19.34
N LEU A 43 -5.06 -9.04 19.75
CA LEU A 43 -5.74 -8.87 21.03
C LEU A 43 -4.76 -8.81 22.20
N PHE A 44 -3.52 -9.29 22.07
CA PHE A 44 -2.50 -9.23 23.13
C PHE A 44 -1.37 -8.22 22.84
N LEU A 45 -1.43 -7.43 21.76
CA LEU A 45 -0.32 -6.56 21.31
C LEU A 45 -0.27 -5.16 21.98
N PRO A 46 -1.35 -4.33 22.07
CA PRO A 46 -1.24 -2.92 22.48
C PRO A 46 -2.04 -2.53 23.75
N PRO A 47 -1.59 -1.43 24.39
CA PRO A 47 -0.58 -1.48 25.46
C PRO A 47 -0.97 -2.47 26.57
N PRO A 48 0.01 -3.05 27.27
CA PRO A 48 -0.29 -3.87 28.44
C PRO A 48 -1.07 -3.02 29.46
N PRO A 49 -2.11 -3.56 30.11
CA PRO A 49 -2.75 -2.92 31.26
C PRO A 49 -1.69 -2.64 32.36
N PRO A 50 -2.05 -2.00 33.50
CA PRO A 50 -1.17 -1.98 34.67
C PRO A 50 -0.51 -3.35 34.94
N GLN A 51 0.72 -3.33 35.49
CA GLN A 51 1.66 -4.46 35.58
C GLN A 51 1.08 -5.81 36.04
N SER A 52 -0.11 -5.82 36.67
CA SER A 52 -0.87 -7.00 37.07
C SER A 52 -1.27 -7.96 35.93
N PHE A 53 -1.32 -7.50 34.66
CA PHE A 53 -1.71 -8.35 33.52
C PHE A 53 -0.56 -8.68 32.55
N ASP A 54 0.62 -8.08 32.72
CA ASP A 54 1.78 -8.28 31.84
C ASP A 54 2.61 -9.51 32.24
N THR A 55 1.94 -10.67 32.32
CA THR A 55 2.57 -11.92 32.76
C THR A 55 3.40 -12.57 31.64
N LEU A 56 4.41 -13.35 32.04
CA LEU A 56 5.23 -14.14 31.11
C LEU A 56 4.35 -15.07 30.24
N ALA A 57 3.32 -15.68 30.83
CA ALA A 57 2.40 -16.56 30.13
C ALA A 57 1.66 -15.85 28.97
N VAL A 58 1.17 -14.63 29.20
CA VAL A 58 0.50 -13.82 28.16
C VAL A 58 1.48 -13.44 27.04
N LYS A 59 2.72 -13.07 27.37
CA LYS A 59 3.77 -12.78 26.37
C LYS A 59 4.09 -14.00 25.51
N LEU A 60 4.22 -15.18 26.13
CA LEU A 60 4.48 -16.43 25.43
C LEU A 60 3.31 -16.81 24.52
N LEU A 61 2.07 -16.73 25.01
CA LEU A 61 0.87 -17.01 24.22
C LEU A 61 0.78 -16.06 23.01
N ARG A 62 0.94 -14.75 23.23
CA ARG A 62 0.96 -13.74 22.18
C ARG A 62 1.99 -14.07 21.10
N ASN A 63 3.23 -14.34 21.51
CA ASN A 63 4.32 -14.62 20.57
C ASN A 63 4.11 -15.95 19.84
N ALA A 64 3.54 -16.97 20.49
CA ALA A 64 3.20 -18.23 19.86
C ALA A 64 2.10 -18.08 18.80
N LEU A 65 1.03 -17.33 19.11
CA LEU A 65 -0.02 -17.00 18.14
C LEU A 65 0.52 -16.17 16.97
N ALA A 66 1.35 -15.15 17.25
CA ALA A 66 1.98 -14.36 16.21
C ALA A 66 2.89 -15.21 15.33
N LEU A 67 3.72 -16.09 15.90
CA LEU A 67 4.57 -16.99 15.12
C LEU A 67 3.74 -17.92 14.23
N LEU A 68 2.67 -18.50 14.78
CA LEU A 68 1.75 -19.35 14.03
C LEU A 68 1.09 -18.59 12.88
N ALA A 69 0.57 -17.38 13.12
CA ALA A 69 0.00 -16.53 12.08
C ALA A 69 1.02 -16.21 10.98
N GLY A 70 2.24 -15.82 11.37
CA GLY A 70 3.33 -15.53 10.43
C GLY A 70 3.67 -16.74 9.55
N VAL A 71 3.82 -17.92 10.16
CA VAL A 71 4.07 -19.19 9.44
C VAL A 71 2.93 -19.49 8.46
N LEU A 72 1.67 -19.34 8.87
CA LEU A 72 0.53 -19.59 8.00
C LEU A 72 0.47 -18.60 6.83
N PHE A 73 0.75 -17.31 7.05
CA PHE A 73 0.84 -16.32 5.99
C PHE A 73 1.94 -16.66 4.97
N PHE A 74 3.16 -17.00 5.42
CA PHE A 74 4.23 -17.39 4.50
C PHE A 74 3.94 -18.72 3.79
N ARG A 75 3.22 -19.64 4.45
CA ARG A 75 2.83 -20.92 3.87
C ARG A 75 1.78 -20.77 2.77
N LEU A 76 0.88 -19.79 2.86
CA LEU A 76 -0.22 -19.60 1.89
C LEU A 76 0.21 -19.74 0.43
N PRO A 77 1.15 -18.93 -0.09
CA PRO A 77 1.54 -19.00 -1.51
C PRO A 77 2.51 -20.14 -1.84
N LEU A 78 2.98 -20.87 -0.84
CA LEU A 78 3.86 -22.02 -1.03
C LEU A 78 3.10 -23.34 -1.05
N ALA A 79 1.92 -23.39 -0.41
CA ALA A 79 1.11 -24.58 -0.28
C ALA A 79 -0.19 -24.52 -1.10
N TYR A 80 -0.67 -23.32 -1.47
CA TYR A 80 -1.97 -23.14 -2.10
C TYR A 80 -1.93 -22.33 -3.40
N HIS A 81 -2.90 -22.58 -4.26
CA HIS A 81 -3.18 -21.79 -5.47
C HIS A 81 -4.69 -21.58 -5.64
N VAL A 82 -5.09 -20.54 -6.38
CA VAL A 82 -6.48 -20.25 -6.75
C VAL A 82 -6.76 -20.76 -8.16
N PRO A 83 -7.49 -21.87 -8.37
CA PRO A 83 -7.60 -22.51 -9.68
C PRO A 83 -8.16 -21.59 -10.79
N GLN A 84 -9.10 -20.72 -10.43
CA GLN A 84 -9.87 -19.91 -11.38
C GLN A 84 -9.30 -18.52 -11.68
N SER A 85 -8.18 -18.11 -11.05
CA SER A 85 -7.60 -16.78 -11.31
C SER A 85 -6.10 -16.74 -11.09
N ILE A 86 -5.37 -16.44 -12.17
CA ILE A 86 -3.94 -16.13 -12.18
C ILE A 86 -3.70 -14.85 -11.38
N GLY A 87 -4.56 -13.83 -11.57
CA GLY A 87 -4.51 -12.59 -10.80
C GLY A 87 -4.57 -12.83 -9.29
N LEU A 88 -5.50 -13.67 -8.82
CA LEU A 88 -5.61 -13.99 -7.39
C LEU A 88 -4.44 -14.82 -6.86
N ASN A 89 -3.79 -15.65 -7.68
CA ASN A 89 -2.55 -16.32 -7.27
C ASN A 89 -1.40 -15.35 -7.06
N TYR A 90 -1.28 -14.34 -7.92
CA TYR A 90 -0.30 -13.26 -7.75
C TYR A 90 -0.58 -12.49 -6.45
N GLN A 91 -1.85 -12.13 -6.21
CA GLN A 91 -2.26 -11.44 -4.99
C GLN A 91 -2.10 -12.31 -3.73
N LEU A 92 -2.37 -13.61 -3.80
CA LEU A 92 -2.18 -14.55 -2.68
C LEU A 92 -0.72 -14.56 -2.22
N ALA A 93 0.22 -14.48 -3.15
CA ALA A 93 1.65 -14.39 -2.84
C ALA A 93 2.04 -13.05 -2.22
N LEU A 94 1.50 -11.93 -2.73
CA LEU A 94 1.69 -10.63 -2.08
C LEU A 94 1.10 -10.60 -0.67
N VAL A 95 -0.12 -11.09 -0.48
CA VAL A 95 -0.81 -11.15 0.82
C VAL A 95 -0.06 -12.05 1.80
N GLY A 96 0.38 -13.24 1.36
CA GLY A 96 1.14 -14.15 2.21
C GLY A 96 2.46 -13.56 2.67
N LEU A 97 3.23 -12.98 1.75
CA LEU A 97 4.53 -12.40 2.09
C LEU A 97 4.36 -11.12 2.94
N TYR A 98 3.48 -10.21 2.52
CA TYR A 98 3.21 -8.97 3.27
C TYR A 98 2.63 -9.26 4.66
N GLY A 99 1.65 -10.17 4.75
CA GLY A 99 1.04 -10.58 6.01
C GLY A 99 2.06 -11.17 6.97
N GLY A 100 2.90 -12.10 6.50
CA GLY A 100 3.95 -12.71 7.32
C GLY A 100 4.97 -11.67 7.81
N CYS A 101 5.47 -10.82 6.91
CA CYS A 101 6.36 -9.71 7.25
C CYS A 101 5.73 -8.72 8.24
N ARG A 102 4.45 -8.40 8.07
CA ARG A 102 3.73 -7.50 8.98
C ARG A 102 3.60 -8.08 10.37
N VAL A 103 3.31 -9.38 10.49
CA VAL A 103 3.26 -10.08 11.78
C VAL A 103 4.62 -10.03 12.47
N LEU A 104 5.69 -10.36 11.74
CA LEU A 104 7.05 -10.32 12.26
C LEU A 104 7.45 -8.92 12.73
N ASP A 105 7.11 -7.90 11.94
CA ASP A 105 7.37 -6.51 12.30
C ASP A 105 6.59 -6.07 13.56
N ALA A 106 5.29 -6.29 13.57
CA ALA A 106 4.40 -5.84 14.64
C ALA A 106 4.73 -6.46 16.00
N PHE A 107 5.09 -7.75 16.02
CA PHE A 107 5.27 -8.51 17.27
C PHE A 107 6.72 -8.68 17.69
N PHE A 108 7.67 -8.63 16.75
CA PHE A 108 9.05 -8.95 17.04
C PHE A 108 10.01 -7.80 16.74
N ILE A 109 10.05 -7.31 15.50
CA ILE A 109 11.04 -6.31 15.09
C ILE A 109 10.78 -4.97 15.80
N SER A 110 9.56 -4.45 15.74
CA SER A 110 9.23 -3.16 16.36
C SER A 110 9.34 -3.22 17.90
N PRO A 111 8.74 -4.20 18.60
CA PRO A 111 8.80 -4.23 20.06
C PRO A 111 10.18 -4.57 20.62
N TYR A 112 10.86 -5.60 20.09
CA TYR A 112 12.15 -6.05 20.66
C TYR A 112 13.36 -5.37 20.05
N GLY A 113 13.29 -4.99 18.76
CA GLY A 113 14.38 -4.28 18.09
C GLY A 113 14.41 -2.79 18.39
N PHE A 114 13.24 -2.14 18.45
CA PHE A 114 13.14 -0.68 18.55
C PHE A 114 12.41 -0.19 19.82
N GLY A 115 11.97 -1.10 20.70
CA GLY A 115 11.20 -0.72 21.89
C GLY A 115 9.88 -0.05 21.57
N HIS A 116 9.34 -0.26 20.37
CA HIS A 116 8.21 0.49 19.84
C HIS A 116 6.98 -0.39 19.66
N ILE A 117 5.89 -0.01 20.32
CA ILE A 117 4.58 -0.65 20.19
C ILE A 117 3.64 0.33 19.46
N PRO A 118 2.93 -0.11 18.40
CA PRO A 118 1.99 0.75 17.69
C PRO A 118 0.92 1.30 18.63
N ARG A 119 0.82 2.62 18.76
CA ARG A 119 -0.23 3.27 19.56
C ARG A 119 -1.29 3.89 18.67
N ARG A 120 -2.56 3.79 19.06
CA ARG A 120 -3.67 4.36 18.31
C ARG A 120 -3.54 5.89 18.17
N VAL A 121 -3.99 6.43 17.05
CA VAL A 121 -3.94 7.85 16.70
C VAL A 121 -5.37 8.35 16.56
N ARG A 122 -5.70 9.43 17.27
CA ARG A 122 -6.94 10.18 17.04
C ARG A 122 -6.71 11.23 15.97
N TYR A 123 -7.62 11.28 15.02
CA TYR A 123 -7.62 12.27 13.96
C TYR A 123 -8.64 13.36 14.28
N LYS A 124 -8.16 14.57 14.53
CA LYS A 124 -9.02 15.76 14.58
C LYS A 124 -8.99 16.42 13.21
N HIS A 125 -10.17 16.45 12.59
CA HIS A 125 -10.40 17.03 11.27
C HIS A 125 -10.92 18.46 11.43
N ILE A 126 -10.08 19.46 11.12
CA ILE A 126 -10.48 20.88 11.17
C ILE A 126 -10.77 21.38 9.76
N SER A 127 -12.00 21.84 9.50
CA SER A 127 -12.40 22.46 8.24
C SER A 127 -11.55 23.69 7.96
N ARG A 128 -11.03 23.81 6.74
CA ARG A 128 -10.28 24.98 6.29
C ARG A 128 -11.20 26.19 6.09
N ALA A 129 -10.81 27.35 6.61
CA ALA A 129 -11.30 28.64 6.12
C ALA A 129 -10.46 29.05 4.89
N HIS A 130 -11.10 29.13 3.71
CA HIS A 130 -10.64 29.71 2.42
C HIS A 130 -9.48 29.07 1.61
N THR A 131 -9.63 29.19 0.28
CA THR A 131 -8.90 28.74 -0.94
C THR A 131 -7.37 29.01 -0.93
N PRO A 132 -6.49 28.21 -1.59
CA PRO A 132 -5.04 28.37 -1.51
C PRO A 132 -4.47 29.53 -2.33
N MET A 133 -3.66 30.36 -1.67
CA MET A 133 -2.56 31.07 -2.31
C MET A 133 -1.45 30.09 -2.72
N PRO A 134 -0.60 30.43 -3.70
CA PRO A 134 0.54 29.60 -4.11
C PRO A 134 1.49 29.40 -2.92
N VAL A 135 1.88 28.15 -2.67
CA VAL A 135 2.84 27.82 -1.60
C VAL A 135 4.24 28.09 -2.13
N GLU A 136 4.87 29.16 -1.64
CA GLU A 136 6.33 29.28 -1.63
C GLU A 136 6.92 28.17 -0.74
N ALA A 137 8.06 27.64 -1.19
CA ALA A 137 8.91 26.62 -0.58
C ALA A 137 8.67 26.28 0.90
N ASP A 138 8.10 25.10 1.18
CA ASP A 138 8.12 24.51 2.53
C ASP A 138 9.56 24.00 2.80
N ASN A 139 10.31 24.79 3.57
CA ASN A 139 11.63 24.52 4.11
C ASN A 139 11.61 23.45 5.23
N GLU A 140 12.80 22.90 5.46
CA GLU A 140 13.24 21.83 6.38
C GLU A 140 12.66 21.82 7.82
N PRO A 141 12.69 20.65 8.50
CA PRO A 141 12.25 20.52 9.89
C PRO A 141 13.25 21.14 10.88
N GLN A 142 12.84 22.22 11.57
CA GLN A 142 13.54 22.70 12.77
C GLN A 142 13.18 21.90 14.02
N ALA A 143 14.19 21.71 14.87
CA ALA A 143 14.24 20.89 16.06
C ALA A 143 13.62 21.54 17.33
N ASN A 144 13.20 20.67 18.24
CA ASN A 144 13.10 20.77 19.71
C ASN A 144 12.46 22.00 20.38
N ALA A 145 11.48 21.73 21.25
CA ALA A 145 11.33 22.45 22.51
C ALA A 145 10.90 21.48 23.64
N LYS A 146 11.76 21.37 24.67
CA LYS A 146 11.47 20.80 25.99
C LYS A 146 11.02 21.95 26.92
N GLY A 147 10.02 21.68 27.76
CA GLY A 147 9.98 22.13 29.16
C GLY A 147 9.16 23.38 29.52
N GLY A 148 8.40 23.27 30.62
CA GLY A 148 8.14 24.37 31.55
C GLY A 148 6.72 24.89 31.65
N ALA A 149 6.05 24.59 32.76
CA ALA A 149 4.72 25.01 33.15
C ALA A 149 4.61 26.51 33.51
N LYS A 150 3.37 27.06 33.45
CA LYS A 150 2.81 27.92 34.51
C LYS A 150 1.29 28.08 34.37
N ALA A 151 0.65 28.08 35.54
CA ALA A 151 -0.79 28.17 35.80
C ALA A 151 -1.36 29.58 35.60
N GLY A 152 -2.67 29.65 35.40
CA GLY A 152 -3.50 30.84 35.48
C GLY A 152 -4.97 30.41 35.47
N ASP A 153 -5.65 30.64 36.59
CA ASP A 153 -7.05 30.34 36.89
C ASP A 153 -8.04 31.06 35.96
N ASP A 154 -9.16 30.41 35.67
CA ASP A 154 -10.47 31.06 35.57
C ASP A 154 -11.58 30.00 35.75
N GLU A 155 -12.35 30.16 36.84
CA GLU A 155 -13.54 29.38 37.19
C GLU A 155 -14.76 29.80 36.36
N GLN A 156 -15.49 28.85 35.76
CA GLN A 156 -16.94 28.95 35.51
C GLN A 156 -17.60 27.56 35.61
N PRO A 157 -18.86 27.46 36.08
CA PRO A 157 -19.41 26.27 36.72
C PRO A 157 -19.95 25.23 35.73
N VAL A 158 -19.60 23.96 35.98
CA VAL A 158 -20.08 22.79 35.25
C VAL A 158 -21.15 22.10 36.11
N SER A 159 -22.44 22.31 35.84
CA SER A 159 -23.49 21.43 36.39
C SER A 159 -24.60 20.99 35.44
N ASP A 160 -24.80 21.65 34.29
CA ASP A 160 -26.03 21.40 33.53
C ASP A 160 -25.87 20.50 32.29
N THR A 161 -24.64 20.21 31.84
CA THR A 161 -24.39 19.36 30.66
C THR A 161 -24.29 17.86 30.94
N VAL A 162 -24.31 17.43 32.21
CA VAL A 162 -24.15 16.00 32.58
C VAL A 162 -25.50 15.26 32.60
N SER A 163 -26.62 15.97 32.77
CA SER A 163 -27.96 15.36 32.84
C SER A 163 -28.46 14.87 31.47
N ASP A 164 -28.22 15.64 30.40
CA ASP A 164 -28.73 15.32 29.06
C ASP A 164 -27.99 14.16 28.38
N ALA A 165 -26.70 13.99 28.69
CA ALA A 165 -25.89 12.88 28.16
C ALA A 165 -26.33 11.51 28.69
N VAL A 166 -26.91 11.47 29.90
CA VAL A 166 -27.36 10.23 30.54
C VAL A 166 -28.75 9.82 30.05
N GLN A 167 -29.60 10.76 29.62
CA GLN A 167 -30.91 10.44 29.04
C GLN A 167 -30.83 9.94 27.59
N HIS A 168 -29.86 10.40 26.78
CA HIS A 168 -29.69 9.90 25.42
C HIS A 168 -29.10 8.48 25.32
N ALA A 169 -28.48 7.96 26.40
CA ALA A 169 -27.89 6.62 26.41
C ALA A 169 -28.94 5.48 26.53
N ARG A 170 -30.23 5.78 26.71
CA ARG A 170 -31.23 4.76 27.11
C ARG A 170 -32.31 4.40 26.07
N ARG A 171 -32.27 4.91 24.85
CA ARG A 171 -33.16 4.47 23.75
C ARG A 171 -32.40 4.42 22.43
N GLY A 172 -31.81 3.27 22.12
CA GLY A 172 -31.31 2.96 20.78
C GLY A 172 -32.35 2.18 20.00
N SER A 173 -33.22 2.87 19.25
CA SER A 173 -34.06 2.24 18.24
C SER A 173 -33.30 2.15 16.92
N LEU A 174 -33.50 1.08 16.15
CA LEU A 174 -32.96 0.93 14.79
C LEU A 174 -33.33 2.10 13.87
N ALA A 175 -34.43 2.80 14.16
CA ALA A 175 -34.85 4.01 13.46
C ALA A 175 -33.87 5.18 13.66
N ASP A 176 -33.29 5.35 14.84
CA ASP A 176 -32.32 6.43 15.13
C ASP A 176 -31.01 6.20 14.37
N SER A 177 -30.62 4.94 14.18
CA SER A 177 -29.44 4.58 13.37
C SER A 177 -29.65 4.88 11.89
N TYR A 178 -30.86 4.69 11.38
CA TYR A 178 -31.22 5.00 9.99
C TYR A 178 -31.25 6.51 9.73
N PHE A 179 -31.85 7.30 10.62
CA PHE A 179 -31.88 8.76 10.49
C PHE A 179 -30.51 9.42 10.67
N VAL A 180 -29.64 8.87 11.53
CA VAL A 180 -28.24 9.32 11.66
C VAL A 180 -27.41 8.94 10.42
N LEU A 181 -27.68 7.79 9.81
CA LEU A 181 -27.04 7.36 8.56
C LEU A 181 -27.47 8.26 7.39
N GLU A 182 -28.77 8.55 7.26
CA GLU A 182 -29.35 9.41 6.22
C GLU A 182 -28.87 10.86 6.34
N LYS A 183 -28.86 11.41 7.56
CA LYS A 183 -28.37 12.77 7.84
C LYS A 183 -26.86 12.91 7.65
N LYS A 184 -26.07 11.85 7.91
CA LYS A 184 -24.64 11.84 7.60
C LYS A 184 -24.36 11.63 6.12
N LEU A 185 -25.23 10.92 5.38
CA LEU A 185 -25.10 10.75 3.93
C LEU A 185 -25.38 12.04 3.15
N SER A 186 -26.29 12.90 3.64
CA SER A 186 -26.61 14.20 3.02
C SER A 186 -25.54 15.26 3.23
N ASP A 187 -24.82 15.24 4.36
CA ASP A 187 -23.70 16.15 4.67
C ASP A 187 -22.38 15.81 3.93
N LEU A 188 -22.31 14.67 3.21
CA LEU A 188 -21.13 14.22 2.43
C LEU A 188 -20.99 14.91 1.05
N SER A 189 -21.79 15.94 0.79
CA SER A 189 -21.88 16.60 -0.52
C SER A 189 -20.81 17.65 -0.78
N GLU A 190 -20.03 18.07 0.23
CA GLU A 190 -19.02 19.13 0.09
C GLU A 190 -17.58 18.63 0.30
N MET A 191 -16.72 18.93 -0.67
CA MET A 191 -15.29 18.65 -0.61
C MET A 191 -14.60 19.67 0.30
N LYS A 192 -14.55 19.42 1.61
CA LYS A 192 -13.87 20.34 2.54
C LYS A 192 -12.40 19.96 2.70
N PRO A 193 -11.45 20.86 2.41
CA PRO A 193 -10.05 20.67 2.81
C PRO A 193 -10.01 20.59 4.33
N VAL A 194 -9.29 19.60 4.87
CA VAL A 194 -9.23 19.35 6.30
C VAL A 194 -7.77 19.34 6.76
N TYR A 195 -7.49 19.98 7.89
CA TYR A 195 -6.26 19.72 8.63
C TYR A 195 -6.41 18.44 9.44
N GLU A 196 -5.57 17.46 9.20
CA GLU A 196 -5.49 16.22 9.97
C GLU A 196 -4.49 16.42 11.11
N LEU A 197 -5.01 16.72 12.30
CA LEU A 197 -4.22 16.72 13.53
C LEU A 197 -4.27 15.31 14.11
N ALA A 198 -3.16 14.58 13.92
CA ALA A 198 -2.93 13.27 14.49
C ALA A 198 -2.33 13.41 15.89
N THR A 199 -3.11 13.18 16.94
CA THR A 199 -2.61 13.03 18.31
C THR A 199 -2.58 11.55 18.66
N SER A 200 -1.45 11.08 19.23
CA SER A 200 -1.43 9.75 19.85
C SER A 200 -2.50 9.72 20.93
N GLU A 201 -3.36 8.71 20.91
CA GLU A 201 -4.36 8.55 21.94
C GLU A 201 -3.66 8.27 23.28
N GLU A 202 -3.86 9.15 24.26
CA GLU A 202 -3.42 8.93 25.64
C GLU A 202 -4.42 7.97 26.30
N GLY A 203 -4.09 6.68 26.35
CA GLY A 203 -4.96 5.67 26.96
C GLY A 203 -4.58 4.23 26.60
N TRP A 204 -5.25 3.27 27.25
CA TRP A 204 -5.20 1.84 26.98
C TRP A 204 -6.62 1.30 26.84
N PRO A 205 -6.85 0.20 26.09
CA PRO A 205 -8.19 -0.34 25.94
C PRO A 205 -8.74 -0.78 27.29
N HIS A 206 -9.91 -0.27 27.67
CA HIS A 206 -10.49 -0.48 29.01
C HIS A 206 -11.28 -1.78 29.14
N ASN A 207 -11.81 -2.29 28.02
CA ASN A 207 -12.60 -3.51 27.99
C ASN A 207 -12.25 -4.36 26.76
N PHE A 208 -12.78 -5.58 26.71
CA PHE A 208 -12.51 -6.53 25.63
C PHE A 208 -12.97 -5.99 24.26
N PHE A 209 -14.12 -5.33 24.19
CA PHE A 209 -14.65 -4.80 22.93
C PHE A 209 -13.78 -3.69 22.35
N ASP A 210 -13.25 -2.82 23.20
CA ASP A 210 -12.30 -1.77 22.82
C ASP A 210 -10.99 -2.38 22.30
N ARG A 211 -10.47 -3.40 23.00
CA ARG A 211 -9.29 -4.16 22.59
C ARG A 211 -9.50 -4.89 21.26
N ALA A 212 -10.66 -5.50 21.06
CA ALA A 212 -11.04 -6.17 19.81
C ALA A 212 -11.17 -5.17 18.66
N SER A 213 -11.74 -3.99 18.90
CA SER A 213 -11.80 -2.91 17.92
C SER A 213 -10.40 -2.45 17.52
N TRP A 214 -9.49 -2.24 18.48
CA TRP A 214 -8.10 -1.85 18.19
C TRP A 214 -7.35 -2.93 17.41
N ALA A 215 -7.55 -4.20 17.75
CA ALA A 215 -6.97 -5.32 17.02
C ALA A 215 -7.49 -5.37 15.57
N LEU A 216 -8.79 -5.18 15.35
CA LEU A 216 -9.41 -5.18 14.03
C LEU A 216 -8.92 -3.99 13.19
N GLU A 217 -8.84 -2.80 13.80
CA GLU A 217 -8.25 -1.62 13.18
C GLU A 217 -6.79 -1.87 12.80
N LEU A 218 -6.00 -2.45 13.70
CA LEU A 218 -4.59 -2.74 13.44
C LEU A 218 -4.39 -3.82 12.39
N GLU A 219 -5.25 -4.82 12.32
CA GLU A 219 -5.23 -5.87 11.30
C GLU A 219 -5.53 -5.30 9.91
N THR A 220 -6.64 -4.56 9.80
CA THR A 220 -7.15 -4.01 8.53
C THR A 220 -6.42 -2.74 8.07
N SER A 221 -5.58 -2.16 8.95
CA SER A 221 -4.82 -0.95 8.67
C SER A 221 -3.73 -1.19 7.63
N MET A 222 -4.06 -1.04 6.35
CA MET A 222 -3.15 -1.37 5.25
C MET A 222 -1.80 -0.62 5.31
N ARG A 223 -1.76 0.61 5.86
CA ARG A 223 -0.54 1.45 5.96
C ARG A 223 -0.07 1.74 7.39
N GLY A 224 -0.74 1.18 8.39
CA GLY A 224 -0.59 1.66 9.76
C GLY A 224 -1.40 2.92 10.08
N LEU A 225 -2.42 3.22 9.28
CA LEU A 225 -3.44 4.23 9.58
C LEU A 225 -4.10 3.97 10.93
N GLY A 226 -4.36 5.03 11.66
CA GLY A 226 -4.83 4.96 13.03
C GLY A 226 -3.75 4.56 14.03
N PHE A 227 -2.49 4.32 13.63
CA PHE A 227 -1.44 3.91 14.56
C PHE A 227 -0.10 4.65 14.34
N THR A 228 0.57 4.98 15.44
CA THR A 228 1.91 5.55 15.45
C THR A 228 2.91 4.46 15.19
N TRP A 229 3.22 4.24 13.93
CA TRP A 229 4.27 3.31 13.50
C TRP A 229 5.66 3.96 13.38
N THR A 230 5.78 5.20 13.87
CA THR A 230 7.01 6.00 14.02
C THR A 230 8.07 5.80 12.93
N THR A 231 7.86 6.48 11.80
CA THR A 231 8.96 7.11 11.06
C THR A 231 8.42 8.39 10.42
N ALA A 232 9.14 9.49 10.62
CA ALA A 232 8.78 10.82 10.12
C ALA A 232 8.62 10.84 8.58
N ASP A 233 9.30 9.95 7.87
CA ASP A 233 9.26 9.83 6.40
C ASP A 233 7.90 9.39 5.83
N VAL A 234 6.98 8.85 6.64
CA VAL A 234 5.63 8.54 6.13
C VAL A 234 4.74 9.80 6.07
N ARG A 235 5.09 10.87 6.78
CA ARG A 235 4.29 12.10 6.89
C ARG A 235 4.86 13.22 6.00
N HIS A 236 4.75 13.07 4.69
CA HIS A 236 5.20 14.13 3.78
C HIS A 236 4.29 15.38 3.80
N THR A 237 3.08 15.33 4.36
CA THR A 237 2.21 16.51 4.49
C THR A 237 1.31 16.45 5.73
N ARG A 238 1.14 17.58 6.44
CA ARG A 238 0.04 17.80 7.43
C ARG A 238 -1.31 18.11 6.75
N LYS A 239 -1.30 18.17 5.42
CA LYS A 239 -2.41 18.52 4.55
C LYS A 239 -2.89 17.21 3.91
N THR A 240 -4.05 16.71 4.29
CA THR A 240 -4.64 15.49 3.71
C THR A 240 -6.06 15.77 3.24
N TRP A 241 -6.38 15.25 2.05
CA TRP A 241 -7.70 15.34 1.46
C TRP A 241 -8.41 14.01 1.73
N LEU A 242 -9.59 14.04 2.34
CA LEU A 242 -10.42 12.85 2.53
C LEU A 242 -11.56 12.87 1.52
N PRO A 243 -11.51 12.05 0.45
CA PRO A 243 -12.59 12.02 -0.51
C PRO A 243 -13.80 11.30 0.09
N THR A 244 -14.97 11.95 -0.01
CA THR A 244 -16.27 11.42 0.40
C THR A 244 -16.68 10.23 -0.47
N ALA A 245 -17.64 9.41 0.00
CA ALA A 245 -18.16 8.28 -0.77
C ALA A 245 -18.68 8.71 -2.15
N LYS A 246 -19.38 9.86 -2.22
CA LYS A 246 -19.86 10.46 -3.48
C LYS A 246 -18.70 10.83 -4.42
N ASN A 247 -17.65 11.48 -3.90
CA ASN A 247 -16.48 11.85 -4.71
C ASN A 247 -15.73 10.61 -5.22
N ARG A 248 -15.65 9.55 -4.42
CA ARG A 248 -15.07 8.27 -4.83
C ARG A 248 -15.90 7.62 -5.94
N LEU A 249 -17.22 7.60 -5.80
CA LEU A 249 -18.11 7.08 -6.84
C LEU A 249 -17.99 7.88 -8.14
N HIS A 250 -17.99 9.21 -8.06
CA HIS A 250 -17.76 10.09 -9.20
C HIS A 250 -16.40 9.80 -9.86
N SER A 251 -15.33 9.66 -9.06
CA SER A 251 -14.00 9.34 -9.57
C SER A 251 -13.95 7.96 -10.25
N ILE A 252 -14.66 6.96 -9.72
CA ILE A 252 -14.75 5.63 -10.33
C ILE A 252 -15.42 5.75 -11.70
N LEU A 253 -16.55 6.46 -11.80
CA LEU A 253 -17.34 6.53 -13.03
C LEU A 253 -16.71 7.42 -14.11
N PHE A 254 -16.16 8.58 -13.74
CA PHE A 254 -15.77 9.61 -14.71
C PHE A 254 -14.25 9.79 -14.89
N HIS A 255 -13.42 9.21 -14.02
CA HIS A 255 -11.97 9.29 -14.16
C HIS A 255 -11.33 7.92 -14.37
N VAL A 256 -11.63 6.97 -13.49
CA VAL A 256 -10.94 5.67 -13.49
C VAL A 256 -11.59 4.68 -14.45
N GLY A 257 -12.92 4.68 -14.55
CA GLY A 257 -13.69 3.82 -15.45
C GLY A 257 -13.31 3.95 -16.93
N PRO A 258 -13.24 5.18 -17.50
CA PRO A 258 -12.80 5.37 -18.87
C PRO A 258 -11.38 4.86 -19.12
N VAL A 259 -10.46 5.06 -18.17
CA VAL A 259 -9.08 4.54 -18.28
C VAL A 259 -9.08 3.01 -18.30
N LEU A 260 -9.86 2.36 -17.43
CA LEU A 260 -10.00 0.89 -17.44
C LEU A 260 -10.56 0.37 -18.76
N ALA A 261 -11.58 1.05 -19.31
CA ALA A 261 -12.18 0.66 -20.58
C ALA A 261 -11.17 0.75 -21.74
N VAL A 262 -10.43 1.85 -21.84
CA VAL A 262 -9.39 2.02 -22.87
C VAL A 262 -8.28 0.98 -22.70
N CYS A 263 -7.80 0.77 -21.47
CA CYS A 263 -6.78 -0.24 -21.21
C CYS A 263 -7.28 -1.64 -21.58
N PHE A 264 -8.51 -2.01 -21.21
CA PHE A 264 -9.12 -3.29 -21.56
C PHE A 264 -9.19 -3.49 -23.07
N VAL A 265 -9.62 -2.47 -23.84
CA VAL A 265 -9.66 -2.55 -25.30
C VAL A 265 -8.26 -2.78 -25.88
N ILE A 266 -7.24 -2.06 -25.42
CA ILE A 266 -5.85 -2.23 -25.88
C ILE A 266 -5.32 -3.63 -25.54
N ILE A 267 -5.48 -4.06 -24.28
CA ILE A 267 -5.02 -5.36 -23.78
C ILE A 267 -5.69 -6.49 -24.56
N ARG A 268 -7.03 -6.45 -24.68
CA ARG A 268 -7.80 -7.46 -25.41
C ARG A 268 -7.44 -7.51 -26.88
N THR A 269 -7.34 -6.35 -27.55
CA THR A 269 -6.99 -6.28 -28.97
C THR A 269 -5.59 -6.82 -29.22
N THR A 270 -4.63 -6.46 -28.36
CA THR A 270 -3.26 -6.96 -28.44
C THR A 270 -3.22 -8.47 -28.23
N TYR A 271 -3.93 -8.98 -27.23
CA TYR A 271 -3.98 -10.41 -26.94
C TYR A 271 -4.59 -11.21 -28.10
N VAL A 272 -5.80 -10.86 -28.53
CA VAL A 272 -6.54 -11.61 -29.57
C VAL A 272 -5.79 -11.59 -30.90
N ARG A 273 -5.23 -10.44 -31.30
CA ARG A 273 -4.57 -10.32 -32.61
C ARG A 273 -3.18 -10.92 -32.67
N TYR A 274 -2.42 -10.89 -31.57
CA TYR A 274 -0.99 -11.20 -31.60
C TYR A 274 -0.56 -12.37 -30.70
N LEU A 275 -1.35 -12.72 -29.67
CA LEU A 275 -0.95 -13.68 -28.63
C LEU A 275 -1.84 -14.93 -28.53
N GLU A 276 -3.14 -14.86 -28.85
CA GLU A 276 -4.12 -15.95 -28.62
C GLU A 276 -3.79 -17.24 -29.38
N GLY A 277 -3.20 -17.14 -30.59
CA GLY A 277 -2.81 -18.28 -31.42
C GLY A 277 -1.46 -18.91 -31.07
N ALA A 278 -0.76 -18.43 -30.03
CA ALA A 278 0.53 -18.97 -29.66
C ALA A 278 0.39 -20.32 -28.91
N PRO A 279 1.22 -21.33 -29.23
CA PRO A 279 1.23 -22.57 -28.47
C PRO A 279 1.54 -22.28 -26.99
N GLN A 280 0.68 -22.79 -26.11
CA GLN A 280 0.87 -22.66 -24.66
C GLN A 280 2.22 -23.28 -24.28
N ALA A 281 3.04 -22.53 -23.56
CA ALA A 281 4.28 -23.01 -22.96
C ALA A 281 4.00 -24.28 -22.14
N LYS A 282 4.49 -25.44 -22.60
CA LYS A 282 4.49 -26.65 -21.78
C LYS A 282 5.42 -26.44 -20.59
N PHE A 283 4.99 -26.91 -19.42
CA PHE A 283 5.78 -26.84 -18.18
C PHE A 283 7.20 -27.40 -18.42
N GLY A 284 8.24 -26.65 -18.02
CA GLY A 284 9.64 -27.06 -18.15
C GLY A 284 10.28 -26.90 -19.55
N VAL A 285 9.57 -26.38 -20.56
CA VAL A 285 10.15 -26.08 -21.88
C VAL A 285 10.38 -24.58 -22.00
N HIS A 286 11.63 -24.15 -22.23
CA HIS A 286 11.96 -22.78 -22.62
C HIS A 286 11.26 -22.47 -23.95
N THR A 287 10.09 -21.87 -23.83
CA THR A 287 9.33 -21.36 -24.95
C THR A 287 9.82 -19.96 -25.26
N GLU A 288 9.91 -19.63 -26.54
CA GLU A 288 10.20 -18.27 -26.98
C GLU A 288 9.33 -17.27 -26.22
N ASP A 289 9.93 -16.14 -25.83
CA ASP A 289 9.21 -15.11 -25.13
C ASP A 289 8.17 -14.47 -26.07
N LEU A 290 6.88 -14.73 -25.82
CA LEU A 290 5.80 -14.28 -26.69
C LEU A 290 5.75 -12.75 -26.80
N PHE A 291 6.17 -12.05 -25.75
CA PHE A 291 6.17 -10.59 -25.75
C PHE A 291 7.24 -10.04 -26.71
N ASP A 292 8.44 -10.62 -26.70
CA ASP A 292 9.53 -10.15 -27.59
C ASP A 292 9.42 -10.69 -29.01
N SER A 293 8.92 -11.92 -29.19
CA SER A 293 8.84 -12.59 -30.50
C SER A 293 7.65 -12.14 -31.35
N ARG A 294 6.51 -11.80 -30.74
CA ARG A 294 5.25 -11.51 -31.47
C ARG A 294 4.91 -10.03 -31.54
N LEU A 295 5.44 -9.20 -30.65
CA LEU A 295 5.05 -7.79 -30.57
C LEU A 295 6.19 -6.88 -31.05
N PRO A 296 5.96 -5.99 -32.03
CA PRO A 296 6.93 -4.95 -32.35
C PRO A 296 7.08 -3.96 -31.18
N LEU A 297 8.22 -3.26 -31.11
CA LEU A 297 8.57 -2.40 -29.97
C LEU A 297 7.48 -1.39 -29.59
N TRP A 298 6.84 -0.73 -30.57
CA TRP A 298 5.79 0.24 -30.29
C TRP A 298 4.58 -0.41 -29.60
N LEU A 299 4.24 -1.65 -29.98
CA LEU A 299 3.14 -2.40 -29.37
C LEU A 299 3.52 -2.94 -27.99
N GLN A 300 4.79 -3.31 -27.80
CA GLN A 300 5.32 -3.64 -26.48
C GLN A 300 5.21 -2.46 -25.51
N LEU A 301 5.59 -1.25 -25.95
CA LEU A 301 5.48 -0.03 -25.15
C LEU A 301 4.01 0.33 -24.89
N LEU A 302 3.14 0.21 -25.91
CA LEU A 302 1.71 0.45 -25.77
C LEU A 302 1.05 -0.53 -24.77
N LEU A 303 1.35 -1.82 -24.89
CA LEU A 303 0.85 -2.84 -23.96
C LEU A 303 1.39 -2.58 -22.55
N THR A 304 2.67 -2.23 -22.41
CA THR A 304 3.27 -1.89 -21.11
C THR A 304 2.57 -0.68 -20.48
N ALA A 305 2.31 0.38 -21.26
CA ALA A 305 1.58 1.55 -20.80
C ALA A 305 0.14 1.19 -20.37
N ALA A 306 -0.57 0.40 -21.17
CA ALA A 306 -1.92 -0.04 -20.87
C ALA A 306 -1.99 -0.93 -19.62
N LEU A 307 -1.03 -1.83 -19.42
CA LEU A 307 -0.94 -2.67 -18.22
C LEU A 307 -0.65 -1.83 -16.97
N GLY A 308 0.29 -0.89 -17.05
CA GLY A 308 0.60 0.02 -15.94
C GLY A 308 -0.59 0.91 -15.56
N ALA A 309 -1.24 1.51 -16.56
CA ALA A 309 -2.44 2.34 -16.36
C ALA A 309 -3.62 1.50 -15.82
N PHE A 310 -3.83 0.29 -16.34
CA PHE A 310 -4.81 -0.65 -15.81
C PHE A 310 -4.56 -0.95 -14.34
N LEU A 311 -3.32 -1.26 -13.97
CA LEU A 311 -2.97 -1.61 -12.59
C LEU A 311 -3.23 -0.44 -11.63
N MET A 312 -2.81 0.78 -11.99
CA MET A 312 -3.10 1.98 -11.20
C MET A 312 -4.60 2.22 -11.05
N ALA A 313 -5.35 2.06 -12.13
CA ALA A 313 -6.79 2.26 -12.16
C ALA A 313 -7.52 1.19 -11.32
N ALA A 314 -7.14 -0.08 -11.46
CA ALA A 314 -7.71 -1.20 -10.71
C ALA A 314 -7.48 -1.05 -9.21
N PHE A 315 -6.26 -0.68 -8.77
CA PHE A 315 -6.01 -0.37 -7.36
C PHE A 315 -6.84 0.82 -6.88
N SER A 316 -7.03 1.85 -7.71
CA SER A 316 -7.84 3.01 -7.35
C SER A 316 -9.31 2.63 -7.15
N VAL A 317 -9.86 1.75 -8.01
CA VAL A 317 -11.23 1.24 -7.86
C VAL A 317 -11.35 0.41 -6.58
N ALA A 318 -10.49 -0.58 -6.38
CA ALA A 318 -10.53 -1.46 -5.22
C ALA A 318 -10.43 -0.67 -3.90
N HIS A 319 -9.47 0.27 -3.81
CA HIS A 319 -9.29 1.13 -2.64
C HIS A 319 -10.49 2.05 -2.40
N SER A 320 -11.08 2.59 -3.47
CA SER A 320 -12.25 3.47 -3.38
C SER A 320 -13.51 2.72 -2.99
N MET A 321 -13.70 1.50 -3.51
CA MET A 321 -14.80 0.61 -3.13
C MET A 321 -14.70 0.20 -1.66
N ALA A 322 -13.51 -0.22 -1.21
CA ALA A 322 -13.30 -0.54 0.21
C ALA A 322 -13.63 0.65 1.12
N ALA A 323 -13.19 1.85 0.75
CA ALA A 323 -13.51 3.07 1.49
C ALA A 323 -15.00 3.41 1.50
N ILE A 324 -15.72 3.17 0.39
CA ILE A 324 -17.17 3.37 0.32
C ILE A 324 -17.88 2.36 1.24
N MET A 325 -17.53 1.08 1.16
CA MET A 325 -18.10 -0.01 1.96
C MET A 325 -17.91 0.23 3.46
N LEU A 326 -16.77 0.80 3.86
CA LEU A 326 -16.45 1.06 5.27
C LEU A 326 -16.87 2.45 5.76
N SER A 327 -17.33 3.34 4.86
CA SER A 327 -17.80 4.69 5.24
C SER A 327 -18.94 4.72 6.27
N PRO A 328 -19.89 3.76 6.31
CA PRO A 328 -20.93 3.73 7.34
C PRO A 328 -20.39 3.55 8.76
N LEU A 329 -19.14 3.11 8.94
CA LEU A 329 -18.52 2.91 10.25
C LEU A 329 -18.09 4.23 10.91
N ALA A 330 -18.25 5.38 10.26
CA ALA A 330 -17.84 6.68 10.80
C ALA A 330 -18.57 7.00 12.13
N PRO A 331 -17.85 7.38 13.20
CA PRO A 331 -16.50 7.97 13.20
C PRO A 331 -15.35 6.98 13.49
N SER A 332 -15.55 5.66 13.35
CA SER A 332 -14.44 4.70 13.47
C SER A 332 -13.29 5.07 12.52
N PRO A 333 -12.02 4.94 12.95
CA PRO A 333 -10.86 5.00 12.07
C PRO A 333 -10.97 4.14 10.81
N LEU A 334 -11.73 3.04 10.87
CA LEU A 334 -12.00 2.17 9.71
C LEU A 334 -12.76 2.88 8.58
N ALA A 335 -13.50 3.95 8.85
CA ALA A 335 -14.19 4.72 7.81
C ALA A 335 -13.25 5.68 7.05
N PHE A 336 -12.02 5.88 7.53
CA PHE A 336 -11.10 6.90 7.03
C PHE A 336 -9.95 6.28 6.24
N PHE A 337 -10.13 6.21 4.91
CA PHE A 337 -9.08 5.80 3.99
C PHE A 337 -8.40 7.02 3.36
N PRO A 338 -7.10 7.24 3.56
CA PRO A 338 -6.38 8.32 2.91
C PRO A 338 -6.31 8.09 1.39
N PRO A 339 -5.92 9.12 0.61
CA PRO A 339 -5.65 8.96 -0.80
C PRO A 339 -4.64 7.85 -1.07
N LEU A 340 -4.93 7.00 -2.07
CA LEU A 340 -4.04 5.93 -2.49
C LEU A 340 -2.73 6.50 -3.06
N TYR A 341 -2.86 7.57 -3.85
CA TYR A 341 -1.79 8.35 -4.47
C TYR A 341 -1.75 9.73 -3.83
N SER A 342 -0.55 10.25 -3.54
CA SER A 342 -0.42 11.58 -2.92
C SER A 342 -0.38 12.73 -3.94
N THR A 343 -0.04 12.43 -5.19
CA THR A 343 0.10 13.43 -6.26
C THR A 343 -0.53 12.91 -7.55
N ARG A 344 -1.08 13.81 -8.37
CA ARG A 344 -1.59 13.44 -9.69
C ARG A 344 -0.43 13.00 -10.58
N ILE A 345 -0.66 11.99 -11.40
CA ILE A 345 0.40 11.41 -12.24
C ILE A 345 1.04 12.45 -13.18
N TRP A 346 0.24 13.40 -13.67
CA TRP A 346 0.71 14.47 -14.55
C TRP A 346 1.60 15.51 -13.86
N ASP A 347 1.52 15.62 -12.53
CA ASP A 347 2.34 16.55 -11.75
C ASP A 347 3.72 15.96 -11.40
N ILE A 348 3.95 14.67 -11.70
CA ILE A 348 5.23 14.00 -11.50
C ILE A 348 6.25 14.47 -12.54
N LYS A 349 7.44 14.83 -12.06
CA LYS A 349 8.55 15.38 -12.86
C LYS A 349 9.85 14.57 -12.74
N SER A 350 9.84 13.41 -12.09
CA SER A 350 11.05 12.61 -11.87
C SER A 350 10.71 11.16 -11.54
N VAL A 351 11.67 10.25 -11.75
CA VAL A 351 11.53 8.83 -11.40
C VAL A 351 11.38 8.69 -9.88
N ARG A 352 12.19 9.43 -9.10
CA ARG A 352 12.03 9.48 -7.65
C ARG A 352 10.63 9.95 -7.26
N GLY A 353 10.14 11.00 -7.90
CA GLY A 353 8.82 11.57 -7.65
C GLY A 353 7.69 10.57 -7.93
N PHE A 354 7.81 9.78 -9.00
CA PHE A 354 6.86 8.71 -9.31
C PHE A 354 6.77 7.69 -8.16
N TRP A 355 7.91 7.14 -7.73
CA TRP A 355 7.92 6.10 -6.70
C TRP A 355 7.61 6.62 -5.30
N SER A 356 7.91 7.88 -5.00
CA SER A 356 7.60 8.50 -3.71
C SER A 356 6.14 8.99 -3.61
N TYR A 357 5.57 9.51 -4.70
CA TYR A 357 4.28 10.22 -4.65
C TYR A 357 3.24 9.78 -5.67
N GLY A 358 3.67 9.28 -6.83
CA GLY A 358 2.80 8.86 -7.93
C GLY A 358 2.30 7.42 -7.83
N TRP A 359 3.04 6.55 -7.12
CA TRP A 359 2.67 5.15 -6.91
C TRP A 359 2.00 4.90 -5.55
N HIS A 360 1.34 3.75 -5.39
CA HIS A 360 0.61 3.43 -4.17
C HIS A 360 1.55 3.34 -2.95
N ARG A 361 1.07 3.74 -1.78
CA ARG A 361 1.82 3.66 -0.51
C ARG A 361 1.40 2.50 0.40
N LEU A 362 0.68 1.51 -0.13
CA LEU A 362 0.14 0.38 0.65
C LEU A 362 1.23 -0.41 1.38
N PHE A 363 2.34 -0.70 0.71
CA PHE A 363 3.44 -1.51 1.25
C PHE A 363 4.63 -0.70 1.77
N ALA A 364 4.45 0.61 1.99
CA ALA A 364 5.56 1.51 2.34
C ALA A 364 6.31 1.05 3.61
N ARG A 365 5.58 0.58 4.62
CA ARG A 365 6.18 0.07 5.86
C ARG A 365 7.00 -1.20 5.65
N LEU A 366 6.54 -2.14 4.81
CA LEU A 366 7.31 -3.33 4.50
C LEU A 366 8.64 -2.95 3.85
N PHE A 367 8.62 -2.07 2.84
CA PHE A 367 9.86 -1.67 2.17
C PHE A 367 10.77 -0.83 3.07
N LEU A 368 10.21 -0.08 4.02
CA LEU A 368 10.99 0.61 5.03
C LEU A 368 11.75 -0.38 5.92
N VAL A 369 11.04 -1.31 6.55
CA VAL A 369 11.60 -2.26 7.54
C VAL A 369 12.56 -3.26 6.90
N TYR A 370 12.18 -3.82 5.75
CA TYR A 370 12.91 -4.93 5.11
C TYR A 370 13.82 -4.49 3.95
N GLY A 371 13.77 -3.22 3.54
CA GLY A 371 14.57 -2.69 2.45
C GLY A 371 15.41 -1.50 2.85
N VAL A 372 14.75 -0.40 3.22
CA VAL A 372 15.40 0.89 3.50
C VAL A 372 16.32 0.80 4.72
N TRP A 373 15.87 0.25 5.86
CA TRP A 373 16.71 0.14 7.06
C TRP A 373 17.93 -0.76 6.85
N PRO A 374 17.82 -1.99 6.29
CA PRO A 374 18.99 -2.81 5.99
C PRO A 374 19.91 -2.16 4.96
N GLY A 375 19.35 -1.49 3.94
CA GLY A 375 20.12 -0.81 2.90
C GLY A 375 20.90 0.39 3.43
N GLU A 376 20.29 1.19 4.30
CA GLU A 376 20.95 2.26 5.05
C GLU A 376 22.11 1.72 5.89
N TRP A 377 21.84 0.65 6.67
CA TRP A 377 22.87 0.02 7.49
C TRP A 377 24.04 -0.49 6.65
N LEU A 378 23.77 -1.12 5.51
CA LEU A 378 24.79 -1.66 4.62
C LEU A 378 25.64 -0.54 4.00
N GLU A 379 25.03 0.54 3.51
CA GLU A 379 25.78 1.69 2.99
C GLU A 379 26.69 2.29 4.08
N ARG A 380 26.15 2.52 5.28
CA ARG A 380 26.93 3.07 6.39
C ARG A 380 28.12 2.17 6.74
N LYS A 381 27.90 0.85 6.78
CA LYS A 381 28.95 -0.12 7.08
C LYS A 381 30.03 -0.16 6.00
N LEU A 382 29.68 -0.04 4.73
CA LEU A 382 30.64 -0.08 3.61
C LEU A 382 31.39 1.24 3.41
N THR A 383 30.74 2.37 3.69
CA THR A 383 31.31 3.71 3.44
C THR A 383 31.90 4.36 4.69
N GLY A 384 31.70 3.77 5.88
CA GLY A 384 32.12 4.35 7.16
C GLY A 384 31.30 5.57 7.60
N LYS A 385 30.16 5.84 6.95
CA LYS A 385 29.33 7.01 7.24
C LYS A 385 28.76 6.98 8.67
N ARG A 386 28.89 8.09 9.39
CA ARG A 386 28.32 8.30 10.73
C ARG A 386 26.81 8.47 10.69
N SER A 387 26.12 8.24 11.81
CA SER A 387 24.65 8.27 11.90
C SER A 387 24.00 9.58 11.44
N ASP A 388 24.71 10.70 11.54
CA ASP A 388 24.30 12.03 11.10
C ASP A 388 24.45 12.26 9.59
N GLU A 389 25.23 11.43 8.89
CA GLU A 389 25.44 11.56 7.46
C GLU A 389 24.35 10.85 6.64
N PRO A 390 23.99 11.40 5.46
CA PRO A 390 22.97 10.82 4.60
C PRO A 390 23.45 9.54 3.91
N ALA A 391 22.68 8.47 4.08
CA ALA A 391 22.83 7.18 3.41
C ALA A 391 21.74 6.97 2.34
N ASP A 392 21.63 7.91 1.40
CA ASP A 392 20.52 7.95 0.44
C ASP A 392 20.56 6.78 -0.56
N ILE A 393 21.75 6.33 -0.96
CA ILE A 393 21.91 5.31 -2.02
C ILE A 393 21.43 3.95 -1.50
N GLY A 394 21.90 3.54 -0.34
CA GLY A 394 21.53 2.32 0.35
C GLY A 394 20.05 2.29 0.69
N LYS A 395 19.48 3.42 1.14
CA LYS A 395 18.02 3.54 1.36
C LYS A 395 17.21 3.26 0.10
N VAL A 396 17.57 3.92 -1.01
CA VAL A 396 16.88 3.75 -2.29
C VAL A 396 17.04 2.33 -2.81
N LEU A 397 18.28 1.86 -2.94
CA LEU A 397 18.57 0.53 -3.49
C LEU A 397 17.97 -0.59 -2.62
N GLY A 398 18.05 -0.47 -1.29
CA GLY A 398 17.42 -1.41 -0.37
C GLY A 398 15.90 -1.49 -0.54
N GLY A 399 15.23 -0.35 -0.68
CA GLY A 399 13.80 -0.30 -0.98
C GLY A 399 13.43 -1.00 -2.30
N PHE A 400 14.18 -0.74 -3.37
CA PHE A 400 13.96 -1.37 -4.68
C PHE A 400 14.31 -2.86 -4.71
N ILE A 401 15.35 -3.31 -3.99
CA ILE A 401 15.70 -4.73 -3.87
C ILE A 401 14.63 -5.49 -3.10
N SER A 402 14.13 -4.91 -2.00
CA SER A 402 13.01 -5.50 -1.26
C SER A 402 11.77 -5.61 -2.15
N SER A 403 11.44 -4.56 -2.91
CA SER A 403 10.34 -4.57 -3.88
C SER A 403 10.55 -5.62 -4.97
N ALA A 404 11.75 -5.70 -5.55
CA ALA A 404 12.14 -6.71 -6.52
C ALA A 404 11.88 -8.13 -6.02
N PHE A 405 12.25 -8.41 -4.77
CA PHE A 405 12.02 -9.72 -4.16
C PHE A 405 10.54 -10.03 -3.97
N VAL A 406 9.77 -9.11 -3.37
CA VAL A 406 8.34 -9.30 -3.12
C VAL A 406 7.57 -9.59 -4.40
N HIS A 407 7.83 -8.79 -5.43
CA HIS A 407 7.18 -8.91 -6.72
C HIS A 407 7.63 -10.18 -7.47
N SER A 408 8.94 -10.45 -7.54
CA SER A 408 9.43 -11.70 -8.15
C SER A 408 8.89 -12.95 -7.46
N PHE A 409 8.72 -12.91 -6.14
CA PHE A 409 8.07 -13.99 -5.39
C PHE A 409 6.59 -14.15 -5.77
N ALA A 410 5.89 -13.04 -6.00
CA ALA A 410 4.50 -13.06 -6.45
C ALA A 410 4.33 -13.59 -7.86
N VAL A 411 5.13 -13.14 -8.83
CA VAL A 411 5.03 -13.67 -10.21
C VAL A 411 5.47 -15.13 -10.29
N ARG A 412 6.38 -15.57 -9.42
CA ARG A 412 6.78 -16.97 -9.32
C ARG A 412 5.59 -17.89 -9.03
N SER A 413 4.58 -17.43 -8.28
CA SER A 413 3.40 -18.25 -7.94
C SER A 413 2.54 -18.61 -9.17
N VAL A 414 2.65 -17.83 -10.25
CA VAL A 414 1.91 -18.00 -11.51
C VAL A 414 2.77 -18.50 -12.66
N LEU A 415 4.07 -18.71 -12.42
CA LEU A 415 5.06 -19.19 -13.38
C LEU A 415 5.62 -20.57 -12.99
N GLY A 416 4.80 -21.42 -12.37
CA GLY A 416 5.20 -22.79 -12.03
C GLY A 416 6.29 -22.88 -10.95
N GLY A 417 6.51 -21.82 -10.16
CA GLY A 417 7.54 -21.82 -9.14
C GLY A 417 8.96 -21.56 -9.65
N GLU A 418 9.14 -21.23 -10.93
CA GLU A 418 10.45 -21.03 -11.55
C GLU A 418 11.00 -19.62 -11.33
N TRP A 419 12.11 -19.51 -10.60
CA TRP A 419 12.77 -18.23 -10.34
C TRP A 419 13.37 -17.57 -11.58
N SER A 420 13.91 -18.36 -12.51
CA SER A 420 14.50 -17.86 -13.76
C SER A 420 13.50 -17.06 -14.60
N ARG A 421 12.24 -17.53 -14.65
CA ARG A 421 11.14 -16.84 -15.36
C ARG A 421 10.60 -15.63 -14.58
N ALA A 422 10.74 -15.63 -13.26
CA ALA A 422 10.34 -14.52 -12.39
C ALA A 422 11.32 -13.32 -12.39
N LEU A 423 12.51 -13.45 -12.99
CA LEU A 423 13.54 -12.41 -13.01
C LEU A 423 13.12 -11.09 -13.68
N GLY A 424 12.05 -11.08 -14.48
CA GLY A 424 11.56 -9.86 -15.14
C GLY A 424 11.21 -8.75 -14.15
N GLU A 425 10.53 -9.08 -13.06
CA GLU A 425 10.15 -8.09 -12.04
C GLU A 425 11.38 -7.58 -11.29
N ALA A 426 12.33 -8.46 -10.97
CA ALA A 426 13.61 -8.05 -10.39
C ALA A 426 14.39 -7.08 -11.29
N LYS A 427 14.47 -7.36 -12.60
CA LYS A 427 15.12 -6.46 -13.57
C LYS A 427 14.43 -5.09 -13.63
N PHE A 428 13.09 -5.07 -13.60
CA PHE A 428 12.31 -3.83 -13.58
C PHE A 428 12.65 -2.96 -12.37
N PHE A 429 12.57 -3.51 -11.16
CA PHE A 429 12.83 -2.74 -9.94
C PHE A 429 14.31 -2.35 -9.80
N ALA A 430 15.25 -3.22 -10.19
CA ALA A 430 16.67 -2.90 -10.21
C ALA A 430 16.97 -1.71 -11.14
N ALA A 431 16.41 -1.72 -12.37
CA ALA A 431 16.57 -0.63 -13.32
C ALA A 431 16.00 0.69 -12.79
N ASN A 432 14.84 0.66 -12.11
CA ASN A 432 14.25 1.85 -11.51
C ASN A 432 15.06 2.37 -10.32
N GLY A 433 15.55 1.50 -9.44
CA GLY A 433 16.42 1.90 -8.34
C GLY A 433 17.70 2.57 -8.82
N PHE A 434 18.33 2.01 -9.84
CA PHE A 434 19.50 2.62 -10.47
C PHE A 434 19.14 3.96 -11.15
N ALA A 435 18.01 4.03 -11.85
CA ALA A 435 17.55 5.27 -12.49
C ALA A 435 17.32 6.40 -11.48
N VAL A 436 16.81 6.12 -10.27
CA VAL A 436 16.67 7.12 -9.20
C VAL A 436 18.02 7.64 -8.73
N VAL A 437 18.99 6.75 -8.51
CA VAL A 437 20.34 7.14 -8.06
C VAL A 437 21.04 7.95 -9.15
N LEU A 438 20.96 7.52 -10.41
CA LEU A 438 21.52 8.22 -11.55
C LEU A 438 20.87 9.60 -11.75
N GLU A 439 19.54 9.67 -11.68
CA GLU A 439 18.78 10.92 -11.77
C GLU A 439 19.24 11.93 -10.71
N GLU A 440 19.37 11.52 -9.45
CA GLU A 440 19.84 12.40 -8.38
C GLU A 440 21.30 12.83 -8.59
N GLY A 441 22.16 11.94 -9.08
CA GLY A 441 23.55 12.28 -9.44
C GLY A 441 23.63 13.35 -10.53
N ILE A 442 22.89 13.15 -11.63
CA ILE A 442 22.80 14.13 -12.74
C ILE A 442 22.21 15.44 -12.24
N ARG A 443 21.12 15.39 -11.45
CA ARG A 443 20.48 16.59 -10.89
C ARG A 443 21.46 17.41 -10.05
N ARG A 444 22.21 16.76 -9.15
CA ARG A 444 23.24 17.43 -8.33
C ARG A 444 24.34 18.05 -9.19
N GLN A 445 24.79 17.36 -10.23
CA GLN A 445 25.80 17.87 -11.16
C GLN A 445 25.30 19.10 -11.93
N VAL A 446 24.08 19.04 -12.47
CA VAL A 446 23.45 20.16 -13.20
C VAL A 446 23.26 21.36 -12.28
N MET A 447 22.73 21.16 -11.06
CA MET A 447 22.56 22.25 -10.08
C MET A 447 23.90 22.90 -9.69
N SER A 448 24.95 22.10 -9.49
CA SER A 448 26.30 22.61 -9.21
C SER A 448 26.85 23.43 -10.38
N TRP A 449 26.68 22.94 -11.61
CA TRP A 449 27.09 23.66 -12.83
C TRP A 449 26.34 24.98 -13.02
N ARG A 450 25.02 25.00 -12.79
CA ARG A 450 24.19 26.22 -12.88
C ARG A 450 24.61 27.24 -11.82
N LYS A 451 24.79 26.78 -10.57
CA LYS A 451 25.26 27.63 -9.47
C LYS A 451 26.60 28.29 -9.77
N LYS A 452 27.56 27.54 -10.33
CA LYS A 452 28.88 28.07 -10.73
C LYS A 452 28.80 29.11 -11.85
N ARG A 453 27.76 29.09 -12.68
CA ARG A 453 27.56 30.02 -13.80
C ARG A 453 26.58 31.15 -13.50
N GLY A 454 26.09 31.27 -12.26
CA GLY A 454 25.08 32.26 -11.90
C GLY A 454 23.75 32.09 -12.63
N LEU A 455 23.45 30.89 -13.12
CA LEU A 455 22.19 30.59 -13.80
C LEU A 455 21.11 30.25 -12.77
N PRO A 456 19.81 30.48 -13.10
CA PRO A 456 18.70 29.99 -12.28
C PRO A 456 18.83 28.50 -11.99
N LEU A 457 18.56 28.09 -10.75
CA LEU A 457 18.65 26.68 -10.35
C LEU A 457 17.59 25.82 -11.04
N GLU A 458 16.41 26.39 -11.25
CA GLU A 458 15.30 25.78 -12.00
C GLU A 458 15.10 26.50 -13.33
N MET A 459 14.94 25.70 -14.38
CA MET A 459 14.66 26.16 -15.74
C MET A 459 13.27 25.69 -16.15
N TRP A 460 12.59 26.47 -17.01
CA TRP A 460 11.24 26.16 -17.48
C TRP A 460 11.11 24.76 -18.11
N TYR A 461 12.18 24.29 -18.77
CA TYR A 461 12.22 22.99 -19.46
C TYR A 461 12.47 21.81 -18.52
N ASP A 462 12.94 22.02 -17.29
CA ASP A 462 13.31 20.93 -16.37
C ASP A 462 12.12 20.01 -16.09
N SER A 463 10.94 20.60 -15.98
CA SER A 463 9.68 19.86 -15.75
C SER A 463 9.32 18.94 -16.93
N TRP A 464 9.55 19.38 -18.17
CA TRP A 464 9.27 18.59 -19.37
C TRP A 464 10.30 17.48 -19.56
N ILE A 465 11.59 17.78 -19.39
CA ILE A 465 12.66 16.79 -19.45
C ILE A 465 12.41 15.71 -18.41
N GLY A 466 12.12 16.10 -17.16
CA GLY A 466 11.83 15.19 -16.07
C GLY A 466 10.62 14.29 -16.35
N ARG A 467 9.56 14.84 -16.97
CA ARG A 467 8.38 14.06 -17.42
C ARG A 467 8.72 13.01 -18.47
N ILE A 468 9.42 13.44 -19.53
CA ILE A 468 9.85 12.54 -20.60
C ILE A 468 10.74 11.43 -20.03
N TRP A 469 11.68 11.79 -19.15
CA TRP A 469 12.60 10.87 -18.50
C TRP A 469 11.88 9.80 -17.69
N TRP A 470 11.00 10.17 -16.75
CA TRP A 470 10.36 9.16 -15.90
C TRP A 470 9.41 8.25 -16.70
N ILE A 471 8.69 8.81 -17.68
CA ILE A 471 7.83 8.03 -18.58
C ILE A 471 8.68 7.04 -19.38
N ALA A 472 9.79 7.48 -19.97
CA ALA A 472 10.69 6.62 -20.72
C ALA A 472 11.25 5.50 -19.83
N VAL A 473 11.77 5.83 -18.64
CA VAL A 473 12.31 4.83 -17.70
C VAL A 473 11.25 3.79 -17.36
N LEU A 474 10.03 4.21 -17.00
CA LEU A 474 8.97 3.26 -16.64
C LEU A 474 8.51 2.41 -17.82
N LEU A 475 8.35 2.98 -19.01
CA LEU A 475 7.91 2.21 -20.17
C LEU A 475 8.98 1.21 -20.62
N PHE A 476 10.25 1.61 -20.69
CA PHE A 476 11.32 0.71 -21.12
C PHE A 476 11.64 -0.36 -20.08
N SER A 477 11.75 0.02 -18.81
CA SER A 477 11.98 -0.98 -17.74
C SER A 477 10.75 -1.86 -17.54
N GLY A 478 9.55 -1.29 -17.64
CA GLY A 478 8.26 -1.95 -17.44
C GLY A 478 7.96 -3.04 -18.46
N ARG A 479 8.62 -3.05 -19.61
CA ARG A 479 8.59 -4.17 -20.55
C ARG A 479 8.99 -5.50 -19.88
N ASN A 480 9.92 -5.48 -18.92
CA ASN A 480 10.29 -6.68 -18.19
C ASN A 480 9.15 -7.21 -17.31
N PHE A 481 8.34 -6.30 -16.77
CA PHE A 481 7.15 -6.63 -15.99
C PHE A 481 6.03 -7.15 -16.90
N ALA A 482 5.75 -6.46 -18.00
CA ALA A 482 4.76 -6.86 -19.01
C ALA A 482 5.08 -8.23 -19.62
N ARG A 483 6.36 -8.51 -19.88
CA ARG A 483 6.86 -9.81 -20.33
C ARG A 483 6.47 -10.94 -19.37
N GLY A 484 6.76 -10.76 -18.08
CA GLY A 484 6.37 -11.72 -17.04
C GLY A 484 4.86 -11.99 -17.03
N TRP A 485 4.05 -10.95 -17.21
CA TRP A 485 2.59 -11.05 -17.22
C TRP A 485 2.02 -11.72 -18.47
N VAL A 486 2.63 -11.52 -19.64
CA VAL A 486 2.30 -12.29 -20.85
C VAL A 486 2.62 -13.76 -20.64
N ASN A 487 3.82 -14.06 -20.15
CA ASN A 487 4.28 -15.44 -19.93
C ASN A 487 3.49 -16.16 -18.82
N ALA A 488 2.96 -15.41 -17.85
CA ALA A 488 2.11 -15.93 -16.78
C ALA A 488 0.64 -16.12 -17.19
N GLY A 489 0.24 -15.66 -18.38
CA GLY A 489 -1.16 -15.67 -18.81
C GLY A 489 -2.04 -14.60 -18.13
N LEU A 490 -1.47 -13.65 -17.39
CA LEU A 490 -2.23 -12.53 -16.80
C LEU A 490 -2.87 -11.66 -17.88
N VAL A 491 -2.16 -11.42 -18.98
CA VAL A 491 -2.71 -10.66 -20.12
C VAL A 491 -3.91 -11.38 -20.76
N ARG A 492 -3.89 -12.71 -20.79
CA ARG A 492 -5.02 -13.54 -21.23
C ARG A 492 -6.22 -13.36 -20.30
N GLU A 493 -6.01 -13.48 -18.99
CA GLU A 493 -7.08 -13.30 -18.01
C GLU A 493 -7.70 -11.90 -18.09
N MET A 494 -6.86 -10.87 -18.20
CA MET A 494 -7.29 -9.47 -18.34
C MET A 494 -8.02 -9.19 -19.66
N ALA A 495 -7.73 -9.96 -20.72
CA ALA A 495 -8.47 -9.91 -21.98
C ALA A 495 -9.85 -10.61 -21.91
N GLY A 496 -10.15 -11.33 -20.83
CA GLY A 496 -11.38 -12.09 -20.62
C GLY A 496 -11.39 -13.44 -21.35
N LYS A 497 -10.26 -14.15 -21.35
CA LYS A 497 -10.03 -15.41 -22.10
C LYS A 497 -9.45 -16.54 -21.25
#